data_AF-A0A7J6T132-F1
#
_entry.id   AF-A0A7J6T132-F1
#
_cell.length_a   1.000
_cell.length_b   1.000
_cell.length_c   1.000
_cell.angle_alpha   90.00
_cell.angle_beta   90.00
_cell.angle_gamma   90.00
#
_symmetry.space_group_name_H-M   'P 1'
#
loop_
_entity.id
_entity.type
_entity.pdbx_description
1 polymer ?
#
loop_
_entity_poly.entity_id
_entity_poly.type
_entity_poly.pdbx_seq_one_letter_code
_entity_poly.pdbx_strand_id
1 'polypeptide(L)'
;MVEMVYQKTRNLSGLSFLYLSTGNRDKLKKMLAIAKKRNDPMERFNTAMFLGDVEERVRVLAEAGQLPLATIMAKTYGLNDLYSELCAGNNQPVPDAGHSEKASLLQPPVPLTKAATTNWPLLMSMEQIFDNKWAG
;
A
#
# COMPACT_ATOMS: atom_id res chain seq x y z
N MET A 1 5.51 0.93 -20.24
CA MET A 1 4.97 2.22 -20.71
C MET A 1 4.14 2.92 -19.62
N VAL A 2 3.18 2.22 -18.98
CA VAL A 2 2.30 2.79 -17.93
C VAL A 2 3.06 3.36 -16.73
N GLU A 3 4.02 2.63 -16.17
CA GLU A 3 4.81 3.10 -15.01
C GLU A 3 5.53 4.43 -15.30
N MET A 4 6.12 4.57 -16.50
CA MET A 4 6.83 5.78 -16.90
C MET A 4 5.88 6.99 -17.03
N VAL A 5 4.67 6.78 -17.53
CA VAL A 5 3.67 7.86 -17.64
C VAL A 5 3.26 8.33 -16.25
N TYR A 6 2.98 7.42 -15.32
CA TYR A 6 2.62 7.81 -13.95
C TYR A 6 3.76 8.50 -13.19
N GLN A 7 5.00 8.10 -13.42
CA GLN A 7 6.16 8.81 -12.86
C GLN A 7 6.26 10.24 -13.42
N LYS A 8 6.07 10.43 -14.73
CA LYS A 8 6.10 11.76 -15.38
C LYS A 8 4.96 12.67 -14.92
N THR A 9 3.76 12.13 -14.75
CA THR A 9 2.58 12.88 -14.28
C THR A 9 2.52 13.02 -12.76
N ARG A 10 3.48 12.43 -12.02
CA ARG A 10 3.55 12.42 -10.55
C ARG A 10 2.28 11.83 -9.90
N ASN A 11 1.61 10.91 -10.58
CA ASN A 11 0.43 10.23 -10.05
C ASN A 11 0.85 9.05 -9.16
N LEU A 12 1.00 9.30 -7.87
CA LEU A 12 1.47 8.31 -6.90
C LEU A 12 0.39 7.28 -6.54
N SER A 13 -0.87 7.69 -6.43
CA SER A 13 -2.01 6.76 -6.26
C SER A 13 -2.04 5.68 -7.36
N GLY A 14 -1.86 6.07 -8.62
CA GLY A 14 -1.77 5.15 -9.75
C GLY A 14 -0.55 4.23 -9.69
N LEU A 15 0.61 4.73 -9.23
CA LEU A 15 1.82 3.91 -9.04
C LEU A 15 1.65 2.89 -7.92
N SER A 16 1.12 3.30 -6.76
CA SER A 16 0.87 2.39 -5.64
C SER A 16 -0.09 1.27 -6.04
N PHE A 17 -1.14 1.59 -6.80
CA PHE A 17 -2.06 0.58 -7.34
C PHE A 17 -1.40 -0.36 -8.36
N LEU A 18 -0.56 0.18 -9.26
CA LEU A 18 0.20 -0.64 -10.21
C LEU A 18 1.16 -1.61 -9.51
N TYR A 19 1.86 -1.15 -8.46
CA TYR A 19 2.77 -2.00 -7.70
C TYR A 19 2.03 -3.02 -6.84
N LEU A 20 0.83 -2.69 -6.38
CA LEU A 20 -0.06 -3.64 -5.72
C LEU A 20 -0.47 -4.76 -6.68
N SER A 21 -0.98 -4.42 -7.87
CA SER A 21 -1.48 -5.40 -8.84
C SER A 21 -0.37 -6.27 -9.44
N THR A 22 0.83 -5.71 -9.61
CA THR A 22 2.02 -6.44 -10.07
C THR A 22 2.75 -7.20 -8.94
N GLY A 23 2.40 -6.95 -7.67
CA GLY A 23 3.01 -7.57 -6.50
C GLY A 23 4.42 -7.08 -6.17
N ASN A 24 4.83 -5.92 -6.70
CA ASN A 24 6.17 -5.39 -6.45
C ASN A 24 6.24 -4.68 -5.09
N ARG A 25 6.44 -5.46 -4.02
CA ARG A 25 6.52 -4.95 -2.64
C ARG A 25 7.71 -4.00 -2.43
N ASP A 26 8.83 -4.19 -3.11
CA ASP A 26 10.01 -3.34 -2.97
C ASP A 26 9.77 -1.92 -3.51
N LYS A 27 9.11 -1.81 -4.67
CA LYS A 27 8.69 -0.52 -5.21
C LYS A 27 7.60 0.13 -4.34
N LEU A 28 6.70 -0.66 -3.76
CA LEU A 28 5.68 -0.16 -2.85
C LEU A 28 6.28 0.42 -1.55
N LYS A 29 7.34 -0.21 -0.99
CA LYS A 29 8.11 0.36 0.14
C LYS A 29 8.76 1.70 -0.21
N LYS A 30 9.31 1.84 -1.43
CA LYS A 30 9.85 3.12 -1.92
C LYS A 30 8.75 4.18 -2.04
N MET A 31 7.54 3.78 -2.44
CA MET A 31 6.40 4.70 -2.49
C MET A 31 5.99 5.20 -1.12
N LEU A 32 6.03 4.35 -0.09
CA LEU A 32 5.77 4.78 1.28
C LEU A 32 6.77 5.86 1.73
N ALA A 33 8.06 5.68 1.41
CA ALA A 33 9.09 6.67 1.73
C ALA A 33 8.89 7.99 0.97
N ILE A 34 8.42 7.95 -0.27
CA ILE A 34 8.11 9.14 -1.07
C ILE A 34 6.87 9.86 -0.52
N ALA A 35 5.81 9.13 -0.15
CA ALA A 35 4.62 9.68 0.47
C ALA A 35 4.94 10.38 1.81
N LYS A 36 5.81 9.78 2.63
CA LYS A 36 6.36 10.41 3.85
C LYS A 36 7.04 11.75 3.56
N LYS A 37 7.93 11.80 2.55
CA LYS A 37 8.63 13.03 2.18
C LYS A 37 7.72 14.12 1.61
N ARG A 38 6.62 13.73 0.95
CA ARG A 38 5.65 14.66 0.37
C ARG A 38 4.64 15.20 1.40
N ASN A 39 4.65 14.66 2.62
CA ASN A 39 3.71 14.99 3.68
C ASN A 39 2.23 14.82 3.26
N ASP A 40 1.96 13.76 2.49
CA ASP A 40 0.61 13.39 2.05
C ASP A 40 0.09 12.24 2.93
N PRO A 41 -0.74 12.53 3.96
CA PRO A 41 -1.17 11.52 4.92
C PRO A 41 -2.07 10.45 4.27
N MET A 42 -2.86 10.83 3.25
CA MET A 42 -3.78 9.90 2.59
C MET A 42 -3.01 8.85 1.78
N GLU A 43 -2.03 9.27 0.99
CA GLU A 43 -1.22 8.33 0.22
C GLU A 43 -0.32 7.47 1.11
N ARG A 44 0.21 8.03 2.20
CA ARG A 44 0.98 7.27 3.19
C ARG A 44 0.11 6.18 3.83
N PHE A 45 -1.11 6.52 4.23
CA PHE A 45 -2.06 5.56 4.80
C PHE A 45 -2.40 4.43 3.81
N ASN A 46 -2.77 4.77 2.57
CA ASN A 46 -3.12 3.79 1.55
C ASN A 46 -1.94 2.89 1.19
N THR A 47 -0.73 3.44 1.09
CA THR A 47 0.47 2.65 0.79
C THR A 47 0.84 1.72 1.96
N ALA A 48 0.70 2.19 3.20
CA ALA A 48 0.88 1.34 4.40
C ALA A 48 -0.17 0.22 4.46
N MET A 49 -1.42 0.51 4.09
CA MET A 49 -2.49 -0.48 3.97
C MET A 49 -2.15 -1.56 2.93
N PHE A 50 -1.64 -1.18 1.76
CA PHE A 50 -1.21 -2.12 0.72
C PHE A 50 -0.02 -2.99 1.14
N LEU A 51 0.87 -2.47 1.99
CA LEU A 51 1.99 -3.22 2.55
C LEU A 51 1.59 -4.14 3.72
N GLY A 52 0.43 -3.88 4.34
CA GLY A 52 -0.01 -4.50 5.58
C GLY A 52 0.69 -3.94 6.82
N ASP A 53 1.27 -2.74 6.75
CA ASP A 53 1.97 -2.09 7.86
C ASP A 53 0.95 -1.36 8.75
N VAL A 54 0.58 -1.98 9.87
CA VAL A 54 -0.41 -1.43 10.81
C VAL A 54 0.18 -0.31 11.65
N GLU A 55 1.44 -0.43 12.07
CA GLU A 55 2.09 0.59 12.89
C GLU A 55 2.11 1.93 12.18
N GLU A 56 2.47 1.94 10.89
CA GLU A 56 2.46 3.15 10.08
C GLU A 56 1.05 3.72 9.90
N ARG A 57 0.01 2.87 9.78
CA ARG A 57 -1.38 3.33 9.70
C ARG A 57 -1.81 4.02 11.00
N VAL A 58 -1.48 3.44 12.15
CA VAL A 58 -1.75 4.04 13.47
C VAL A 58 -1.03 5.38 13.62
N ARG A 59 0.26 5.44 13.25
CA ARG A 59 1.06 6.69 13.29
C ARG A 59 0.45 7.78 12.40
N VAL A 60 0.07 7.46 11.17
CA VAL A 60 -0.56 8.42 10.25
C VAL A 60 -1.86 8.97 10.81
N LEU A 61 -2.69 8.12 11.41
CA LEU A 61 -3.94 8.56 12.03
C LEU A 61 -3.71 9.46 13.24
N ALA A 62 -2.70 9.15 14.05
CA ALA A 62 -2.31 9.99 15.18
C ALA A 62 -1.78 11.35 14.72
N GLU A 63 -0.89 11.37 13.72
CA GLU A 63 -0.36 12.60 13.10
C GLU A 63 -1.47 13.45 12.45
N ALA A 64 -2.51 12.83 11.90
CA ALA A 64 -3.68 13.51 11.34
C ALA A 64 -4.68 14.02 12.40
N GLY A 65 -4.39 13.83 13.70
CA GLY A 65 -5.27 14.22 14.81
C GLY A 65 -6.46 13.29 15.04
N GLN A 66 -6.54 12.16 14.34
CA GLN A 66 -7.60 11.15 14.48
C GLN A 66 -7.26 10.14 15.58
N LEU A 67 -7.03 10.63 16.80
CA LEU A 67 -6.63 9.81 17.95
C LEU A 67 -7.62 8.70 18.29
N PRO A 68 -8.95 8.90 18.30
CA PRO A 68 -9.89 7.81 18.59
C PRO A 68 -9.81 6.67 17.57
N LEU A 69 -9.52 6.97 16.31
CA LEU A 69 -9.38 5.95 15.27
C LEU A 69 -8.04 5.21 15.38
N ALA A 70 -6.98 5.94 15.73
CA ALA A 70 -5.66 5.36 16.00
C ALA A 70 -5.68 4.39 17.20
N THR A 71 -6.36 4.76 18.30
CA THR A 71 -6.47 3.91 19.50
C THR A 71 -7.30 2.66 19.24
N ILE A 72 -8.44 2.78 18.54
CA ILE A 72 -9.24 1.63 18.12
C ILE A 72 -8.39 0.70 17.26
N MET A 73 -7.68 1.24 16.26
CA MET A 73 -6.83 0.44 15.39
C MET A 73 -5.71 -0.27 16.16
N ALA A 74 -5.02 0.42 17.07
CA ALA A 74 -3.98 -0.19 17.90
C ALA A 74 -4.53 -1.34 18.76
N LYS A 75 -5.71 -1.14 19.41
CA LYS A 75 -6.40 -2.17 20.19
C LYS A 75 -6.85 -3.36 19.34
N THR A 76 -7.39 -3.10 18.14
CA THR A 76 -7.88 -4.13 17.22
C THR A 76 -6.76 -5.04 16.70
N TYR A 77 -5.56 -4.49 16.45
CA TYR A 77 -4.41 -5.26 15.96
C TYR A 77 -3.42 -5.70 17.05
N GLY A 78 -3.73 -5.47 18.33
CA GLY A 78 -2.90 -5.92 19.46
C GLY A 78 -1.60 -5.13 19.68
N LEU A 79 -1.53 -3.89 19.18
CA LEU A 79 -0.37 -3.00 19.34
C LEU A 79 -0.41 -2.29 20.71
N ASN A 80 -0.13 -3.04 21.77
CA ASN A 80 -0.27 -2.56 23.15
C ASN A 80 0.64 -1.37 23.48
N ASP A 81 1.86 -1.34 22.95
CA ASP A 81 2.82 -0.25 23.20
C ASP A 81 2.30 1.08 22.63
N LEU A 82 1.94 1.09 21.34
CA LEU A 82 1.35 2.27 20.68
C LEU A 82 0.00 2.66 21.30
N TYR A 83 -0.80 1.67 21.70
CA TYR A 83 -2.07 1.92 22.40
C TYR A 83 -1.83 2.68 23.71
N SER A 84 -0.86 2.23 24.52
CA SER A 84 -0.53 2.88 25.79
C SER A 84 -0.05 4.32 25.61
N GLU A 85 0.77 4.58 24.59
CA GLU A 85 1.28 5.91 24.25
C GLU A 85 0.14 6.85 23.83
N LEU A 86 -0.75 6.37 22.97
CA LEU A 86 -1.91 7.15 22.50
C LEU A 86 -2.92 7.43 23.61
N CYS A 87 -3.10 6.50 24.55
CA CYS A 87 -3.95 6.71 25.72
C CYS A 87 -3.33 7.69 26.71
N ALA A 88 -2.00 7.64 26.94
CA ALA A 88 -1.31 8.57 27.83
C ALA A 88 -1.41 10.02 27.32
N GLY A 89 -1.42 10.22 26.00
CA GLY A 89 -1.57 11.54 25.39
C GLY A 89 -3.00 12.08 25.33
N ASN A 90 -4.03 11.28 25.64
CA ASN A 90 -5.43 11.64 25.39
C ASN A 90 -6.32 11.45 26.62
N ASN A 91 -6.86 12.56 27.15
CA ASN A 91 -7.77 12.55 28.31
C ASN A 91 -9.22 12.14 27.96
N GLN A 92 -9.48 11.74 26.71
CA GLN A 92 -10.82 11.32 26.28
C GLN A 92 -10.99 9.80 26.40
N PRO A 93 -12.14 9.32 26.91
CA PRO A 93 -12.43 7.91 27.00
C PRO A 93 -12.43 7.31 25.58
N VAL A 94 -11.59 6.29 25.39
CA VAL A 94 -11.55 5.52 24.14
C VAL A 94 -12.95 4.94 23.91
N PRO A 95 -13.59 5.17 22.75
CA PRO A 95 -14.86 4.53 22.46
C PRO A 95 -14.69 3.02 22.59
N ASP A 96 -15.60 2.37 23.32
CA ASP A 96 -15.64 0.92 23.37
C ASP A 96 -16.18 0.40 22.03
N ALA A 97 -15.34 0.49 21.00
CA ALA A 97 -15.59 -0.12 19.72
C ALA A 97 -15.46 -1.62 19.92
N GLY A 98 -16.60 -2.31 19.94
CA GLY A 98 -16.70 -3.75 20.16
C GLY A 98 -15.54 -4.50 19.51
N HIS A 99 -14.74 -5.14 20.35
CA HIS A 99 -13.54 -5.84 19.92
C HIS A 99 -13.98 -6.99 19.01
N SER A 100 -13.74 -6.85 17.70
CA SER A 100 -13.90 -7.98 16.79
C SER A 100 -12.70 -8.89 16.99
N GLU A 101 -12.91 -10.01 17.69
CA GLU A 101 -11.89 -11.05 17.97
C GLU A 101 -11.25 -11.63 16.68
N LYS A 102 -11.76 -11.26 15.49
CA LYS A 102 -11.29 -11.72 14.17
C LYS A 102 -10.76 -10.58 13.30
N ALA A 103 -9.96 -9.68 13.87
CA ALA A 103 -9.28 -8.66 13.07
C ALA A 103 -8.19 -9.31 12.19
N SER A 104 -8.51 -9.55 10.92
CA SER A 104 -7.52 -9.99 9.93
C SER A 104 -6.90 -8.78 9.24
N LEU A 105 -5.57 -8.83 9.03
CA LEU A 105 -4.88 -7.86 8.19
C LEU A 105 -5.48 -7.92 6.78
N LEU A 106 -5.84 -6.75 6.24
CA LEU A 106 -6.16 -6.62 4.82
C LEU A 106 -4.84 -6.73 4.05
N GLN A 107 -4.47 -7.96 3.70
CA GLN A 107 -3.35 -8.20 2.82
C GLN A 107 -3.87 -8.48 1.42
N PRO A 108 -3.33 -7.78 0.39
CA PRO A 108 -3.64 -8.13 -0.98
C PRO A 108 -3.18 -9.57 -1.26
N PRO A 109 -3.94 -10.35 -2.06
CA PRO A 109 -3.49 -11.68 -2.46
C PRO A 109 -2.15 -11.57 -3.20
N VAL A 110 -1.25 -12.53 -2.95
CA VAL A 110 0.03 -12.58 -3.65
C VAL A 110 -0.26 -12.86 -5.13
N PRO A 111 0.20 -12.03 -6.06
CA PRO A 111 -0.05 -12.28 -7.47
C PRO A 111 0.67 -13.55 -7.93
N LEU A 112 -0.05 -14.38 -8.68
CA LEU A 112 0.41 -15.69 -9.16
C LEU A 112 1.62 -15.55 -10.09
N THR A 113 1.63 -14.50 -10.90
CA THR A 113 2.76 -14.15 -11.77
C THR A 113 3.44 -12.90 -11.23
N LYS A 114 4.76 -12.98 -11.04
CA LYS A 114 5.61 -11.81 -10.78
C LYS A 114 5.76 -11.02 -12.08
N ALA A 115 4.66 -10.40 -12.54
CA ALA A 115 4.65 -9.49 -13.70
C ALA A 115 5.47 -8.21 -13.43
N ALA A 116 6.04 -8.05 -12.24
CA ALA A 116 6.90 -6.94 -11.84
C ALA A 116 8.07 -6.65 -12.80
N THR A 117 8.51 -7.64 -13.59
CA THR A 117 9.65 -7.53 -14.52
C THR A 117 9.30 -7.74 -15.98
N THR A 118 8.10 -8.25 -16.30
CA THR A 118 7.75 -8.70 -17.65
C THR A 118 6.39 -8.17 -18.04
N ASN A 119 6.32 -7.49 -19.19
CA ASN A 119 5.04 -7.03 -19.74
C ASN A 119 4.11 -8.23 -19.95
N TRP A 120 2.80 -7.98 -19.85
CA TRP A 120 1.79 -9.00 -20.20
C TRP A 120 2.15 -9.62 -21.56
N PRO A 121 2.06 -10.95 -21.70
CA PRO A 121 2.41 -11.62 -22.95
C PRO A 121 1.64 -10.98 -24.10
N LEU A 122 2.38 -10.39 -25.03
CA LEU A 122 1.81 -9.85 -26.25
C LEU A 122 1.56 -11.02 -27.18
N LEU A 123 0.36 -11.10 -27.73
CA LEU A 123 0.12 -11.95 -28.88
C LEU A 123 1.03 -11.46 -30.00
N MET A 124 1.88 -12.33 -30.56
CA MET A 124 2.66 -11.97 -31.73
C MET A 124 1.69 -11.53 -32.84
N SER A 125 1.89 -10.34 -33.39
CA SER A 125 1.15 -9.93 -34.58
C SER A 125 1.58 -10.84 -35.75
N MET A 126 0.67 -11.07 -36.69
CA MET A 126 0.95 -11.90 -37.87
C MET A 126 2.21 -11.42 -38.63
N GLU A 127 2.47 -10.11 -38.64
CA GLU A 127 3.66 -9.49 -39.25
C GLU A 127 4.97 -9.98 -38.64
N GLN A 128 5.04 -10.16 -37.32
CA GLN A 128 6.25 -10.68 -36.65
C GLN A 128 6.50 -12.17 -36.91
N ILE A 129 5.46 -12.93 -37.25
CA ILE A 129 5.58 -14.35 -37.62
C ILE A 129 6.18 -14.51 -39.01
N PHE A 130 5.89 -13.57 -39.93
CA PHE A 130 6.39 -13.62 -41.29
C PHE A 130 7.82 -13.11 -41.45
N ASP A 131 8.24 -12.07 -40.71
CA ASP A 131 9.63 -11.58 -40.76
C ASP A 131 10.65 -12.62 -40.28
N ASN A 132 10.29 -13.43 -39.27
CA ASN A 132 11.20 -14.41 -38.67
C ASN A 132 11.38 -15.69 -39.52
N LYS A 133 10.69 -15.83 -40.65
CA LYS A 133 10.77 -17.01 -41.53
C LYS A 133 11.62 -16.81 -42.79
N TRP A 134 12.06 -15.59 -43.08
CA TRP A 134 12.86 -15.28 -44.29
C TRP A 134 14.30 -14.85 -44.00
N ALA A 135 14.73 -14.87 -42.74
CA ALA A 135 16.11 -14.62 -42.32
C ALA A 135 16.93 -15.92 -42.18
N GLY A 136 16.75 -16.86 -43.13
CA GLY A 136 17.49 -18.12 -43.23
C GLY A 136 18.25 -18.20 -44.55
#